data_AF-A0A2W3Z8H5-F1
#
_entry.id   AF-A0A2W3Z8H5-F1
#
_cell.length_a   1.000
_cell.length_b   1.000
_cell.length_c   1.000
_cell.angle_alpha   90.00
_cell.angle_beta   90.00
_cell.angle_gamma   90.00
#
_symmetry.space_group_name_H-M   'P 1'
#
loop_
_entity.id
_entity.type
_entity.pdbx_description
1 polymer ?
#
loop_
_entity_poly.entity_id
_entity_poly.type
_entity_poly.pdbx_seq_one_letter_code
_entity_poly.pdbx_strand_id
1 'polypeptide(L)'
;MANLENKSNIYADLAQGAYTGREEGFMFAKPTNVQNKELKNEGYAKYEFPNAKDAHGNSIDSVYLQPDNTVKTMTEKKFFGKDKEYQKGLLTDEKAGYNSYYVTDTPTLNTDTKHTYFTTRGSDGASADIKKGWAGNNLNDWVNNNAAFAVGHGYIPQAKLATEAMHQKIEEMRTKA
;
A
#
# COMPACT_ATOMS: atom_id res chain seq x y z
N MET A 1 -6.29 -16.44 -18.83
CA MET A 1 -5.51 -16.32 -17.58
C MET A 1 -5.49 -17.71 -16.96
N ALA A 2 -4.33 -18.26 -16.60
CA ALA A 2 -4.25 -19.58 -15.99
C ALA A 2 -5.09 -19.59 -14.71
N ASN A 3 -5.89 -20.63 -14.54
CA ASN A 3 -6.75 -20.80 -13.38
C ASN A 3 -5.86 -21.00 -12.15
N LEU A 4 -5.77 -19.98 -11.28
CA LEU A 4 -5.02 -19.96 -10.02
C LEU A 4 -5.71 -20.80 -8.92
N GLU A 5 -6.41 -21.87 -9.30
CA GLU A 5 -7.41 -22.53 -8.46
C GLU A 5 -6.86 -23.18 -7.18
N ASN A 6 -5.54 -23.34 -6.99
CA ASN A 6 -5.00 -24.03 -5.82
C ASN A 6 -3.55 -23.68 -5.44
N LYS A 7 -3.08 -22.46 -5.71
CA LYS A 7 -1.76 -22.00 -5.23
C LYS A 7 -1.87 -20.61 -4.62
N SER A 8 -2.34 -20.54 -3.38
CA SER A 8 -2.20 -19.31 -2.59
C SER A 8 -0.71 -19.02 -2.40
N ASN A 9 -0.35 -17.80 -2.74
CA ASN A 9 1.03 -17.34 -2.76
C ASN A 9 1.03 -16.00 -2.03
N ILE A 10 1.83 -15.91 -0.98
CA ILE A 10 1.79 -14.75 -0.09
C ILE A 10 2.02 -13.45 -0.87
N TYR A 11 2.91 -13.41 -1.87
CA TYR A 11 3.18 -12.20 -2.64
C TYR A 11 1.98 -11.78 -3.48
N ALA A 12 1.25 -12.74 -4.06
CA ALA A 12 0.04 -12.45 -4.82
C ALA A 12 -1.10 -11.99 -3.89
N ASP A 13 -1.24 -12.65 -2.73
CA ASP A 13 -2.24 -12.31 -1.72
C ASP A 13 -2.02 -10.90 -1.15
N LEU A 14 -0.77 -10.55 -0.84
CA LEU A 14 -0.39 -9.22 -0.37
C LEU A 14 -0.61 -8.17 -1.46
N ALA A 15 -0.17 -8.43 -2.70
CA ALA A 15 -0.36 -7.51 -3.83
C ALA A 15 -1.84 -7.24 -4.10
N GLN A 16 -2.70 -8.27 -4.03
CA GLN A 16 -4.14 -8.10 -4.17
C GLN A 16 -4.76 -7.37 -2.97
N GLY A 17 -4.24 -7.58 -1.76
CA GLY A 17 -4.68 -6.88 -0.55
C GLY A 17 -4.48 -5.36 -0.61
N ALA A 18 -3.54 -4.87 -1.42
CA ALA A 18 -3.35 -3.44 -1.64
C ALA A 18 -4.46 -2.76 -2.47
N TYR A 19 -5.34 -3.54 -3.11
CA TYR A 19 -6.45 -3.01 -3.91
C TYR A 19 -7.81 -3.23 -3.23
N THR A 20 -8.79 -2.46 -3.66
CA THR A 20 -10.20 -2.68 -3.32
C THR A 20 -10.83 -3.69 -4.30
N GLY A 21 -11.87 -4.41 -3.85
CA GLY A 21 -12.58 -5.38 -4.69
C GLY A 21 -12.29 -6.85 -4.38
N ARG A 22 -11.47 -7.11 -3.36
CA ARG A 22 -11.31 -8.44 -2.77
C ARG A 22 -12.40 -8.70 -1.72
N GLU A 23 -12.50 -9.94 -1.26
CA GLU A 23 -13.37 -10.29 -0.13
C GLU A 23 -12.98 -9.48 1.13
N GLU A 24 -13.98 -9.12 1.92
CA GLU A 24 -13.78 -8.38 3.17
C GLU A 24 -12.86 -9.18 4.12
N GLY A 25 -11.95 -8.48 4.80
CA GLY A 25 -10.94 -9.13 5.64
C GLY A 25 -9.60 -9.38 4.94
N PHE A 26 -9.55 -9.36 3.60
CA PHE A 26 -8.32 -9.57 2.83
C PHE A 26 -7.74 -8.30 2.20
N MET A 27 -8.37 -7.13 2.42
CA MET A 27 -7.97 -5.84 1.84
C MET A 27 -7.31 -4.93 2.86
N PHE A 28 -6.05 -4.56 2.64
CA PHE A 28 -5.36 -3.51 3.39
C PHE A 28 -5.90 -2.12 3.05
N ALA A 29 -6.31 -1.91 1.80
CA ALA A 29 -6.87 -0.64 1.34
C ALA A 29 -8.24 -0.33 1.95
N LYS A 30 -8.92 -1.36 2.48
CA LYS A 30 -10.22 -1.22 3.14
C LYS A 30 -10.32 -2.22 4.30
N PRO A 31 -9.65 -1.95 5.43
CA PRO A 31 -9.70 -2.83 6.59
C PRO A 31 -11.11 -2.93 7.15
N THR A 32 -11.44 -4.07 7.75
CA THR A 32 -12.73 -4.29 8.42
C THR A 32 -12.86 -3.45 9.68
N ASN A 33 -14.06 -3.39 10.26
CA ASN A 33 -14.24 -2.75 11.57
C ASN A 33 -13.42 -3.42 12.68
N VAL A 34 -13.15 -4.73 12.57
CA VAL A 34 -12.32 -5.47 13.52
C VAL A 34 -10.86 -5.06 13.33
N GLN A 35 -10.33 -5.12 12.11
CA GLN A 35 -8.96 -4.72 11.80
C GLN A 35 -8.68 -3.25 12.14
N ASN A 36 -9.66 -2.35 11.92
CA ASN A 36 -9.53 -0.96 12.35
C ASN A 36 -9.47 -0.80 13.87
N LYS A 37 -10.09 -1.69 14.64
CA LYS A 37 -9.97 -1.71 16.11
C LYS A 37 -8.62 -2.28 16.54
N GLU A 38 -8.16 -3.35 15.90
CA GLU A 38 -6.83 -3.93 16.14
C GLU A 38 -5.73 -2.88 15.89
N LEU A 39 -5.76 -2.19 14.75
CA LEU A 39 -4.79 -1.13 14.44
C LEU A 39 -4.75 -0.02 15.51
N LYS A 40 -5.90 0.31 16.10
CA LYS A 40 -6.02 1.35 17.13
C LYS A 40 -5.60 0.87 18.53
N ASN A 41 -5.95 -0.37 18.88
CA ASN A 41 -5.82 -0.88 20.24
C ASN A 41 -4.53 -1.70 20.44
N GLU A 42 -4.16 -2.49 19.44
CA GLU A 42 -3.06 -3.44 19.48
C GLU A 42 -1.82 -2.93 18.73
N GLY A 43 -2.00 -1.96 17.83
CA GLY A 43 -0.91 -1.38 17.04
C GLY A 43 -0.55 -2.19 15.79
N TYR A 44 -1.39 -3.15 15.41
CA TYR A 44 -1.32 -3.92 14.16
C TYR A 44 -2.72 -4.42 13.79
N ALA A 45 -2.93 -4.90 12.57
CA ALA A 45 -4.11 -5.70 12.21
C ALA A 45 -3.70 -7.06 11.67
N LYS A 46 -4.35 -8.13 12.12
CA LYS A 46 -4.05 -9.48 11.65
C LYS A 46 -4.80 -9.78 10.35
N TYR A 47 -4.10 -10.41 9.42
CA TYR A 47 -4.65 -10.94 8.18
C TYR A 47 -4.28 -12.40 8.06
N GLU A 48 -5.27 -13.24 7.75
CA GLU A 48 -5.09 -14.68 7.57
C GLU A 48 -5.10 -15.01 6.08
N PHE A 49 -4.08 -15.73 5.64
CA PHE A 49 -3.92 -16.19 4.27
C PHE A 49 -3.77 -17.71 4.27
N PRO A 50 -4.88 -18.46 4.42
CA PRO A 50 -4.81 -19.90 4.59
C PRO A 50 -4.10 -20.57 3.41
N ASN A 51 -3.17 -21.47 3.73
CA ASN A 51 -2.34 -22.21 2.78
C ASN A 51 -1.34 -21.37 1.97
N ALA A 52 -1.20 -20.07 2.25
CA ALA A 52 -0.29 -19.22 1.48
C ALA A 52 1.16 -19.67 1.67
N LYS A 53 1.90 -19.72 0.56
CA LYS A 53 3.29 -20.13 0.53
C LYS A 53 4.22 -18.96 0.18
N ASP A 54 5.40 -18.94 0.78
CA ASP A 54 6.51 -18.08 0.37
C ASP A 54 7.19 -18.60 -0.91
N ALA A 55 8.25 -17.91 -1.36
CA ALA A 55 9.03 -18.30 -2.53
C ALA A 55 9.74 -19.66 -2.38
N HIS A 56 9.89 -20.16 -1.15
CA HIS A 56 10.56 -21.39 -0.80
C HIS A 56 9.60 -22.54 -0.46
N GLY A 57 8.29 -22.30 -0.48
CA GLY A 57 7.25 -23.29 -0.16
C GLY A 57 6.91 -23.40 1.34
N ASN A 58 7.46 -22.53 2.19
CA ASN A 58 7.11 -22.45 3.60
C ASN A 58 5.70 -21.88 3.77
N SER A 59 4.93 -22.42 4.70
CA SER A 59 3.59 -21.89 5.01
C SER A 59 3.70 -20.56 5.73
N ILE A 60 2.89 -19.58 5.30
CA ILE A 60 2.65 -18.33 5.99
C ILE A 60 1.14 -18.20 6.14
N ASP A 61 0.63 -18.58 7.31
CA ASP A 61 -0.81 -18.60 7.55
C ASP A 61 -1.35 -17.23 7.97
N SER A 62 -0.51 -16.39 8.57
CA SER A 62 -0.91 -15.07 9.05
C SER A 62 0.19 -14.03 8.91
N VAL A 63 -0.23 -12.80 8.69
CA VAL A 63 0.63 -11.62 8.69
C VAL A 63 -0.03 -10.46 9.42
N TYR A 64 0.76 -9.46 9.77
CA TYR A 64 0.35 -8.35 10.61
C TYR A 64 0.62 -7.02 9.89
N LEU A 65 -0.45 -6.32 9.53
CA LEU A 65 -0.38 -4.98 8.95
C LEU A 65 0.05 -3.98 10.03
N GLN A 66 1.14 -3.28 9.77
CA GLN A 66 1.68 -2.25 10.66
C GLN A 66 1.09 -0.88 10.29
N PRO A 67 0.70 -0.05 11.28
CA PRO A 67 0.13 1.27 11.03
C PRO A 67 1.18 2.27 10.51
N ASP A 68 0.71 3.22 9.68
CA ASP A 68 1.50 4.41 9.37
C ASP A 68 1.18 5.53 10.37
N ASN A 69 2.01 5.63 11.41
CA ASN A 69 1.85 6.64 12.46
C ASN A 69 2.24 8.06 12.02
N THR A 70 2.69 8.25 10.78
CA THR A 70 3.11 9.56 10.25
C THR A 70 2.01 10.26 9.47
N VAL A 71 0.86 9.60 9.26
CA VAL A 71 -0.28 10.13 8.51
C VAL A 71 -0.84 11.40 9.16
N LYS A 72 -1.03 12.42 8.35
CA LYS A 72 -1.59 13.72 8.71
C LYS A 72 -2.54 14.21 7.61
N THR A 73 -3.61 14.89 8.02
CA THR A 73 -4.48 15.63 7.11
C THR A 73 -3.77 16.90 6.65
N MET A 74 -3.61 17.06 5.35
CA MET A 74 -3.07 18.27 4.71
C MET A 74 -4.21 19.07 4.10
N THR A 75 -4.17 20.40 4.26
CA THR A 75 -5.14 21.31 3.64
C THR A 75 -4.47 22.12 2.53
N GLU A 76 -4.89 21.90 1.29
CA GLU A 76 -4.50 22.71 0.14
C GLU A 76 -5.51 23.84 -0.05
N LYS A 77 -5.07 25.05 0.31
CA LYS A 77 -5.86 26.27 0.12
C LYS A 77 -5.92 26.64 -1.36
N LYS A 78 -7.13 26.77 -1.89
CA LYS A 78 -7.33 27.23 -3.25
C LYS A 78 -7.57 28.72 -3.30
N PHE A 79 -7.02 29.38 -4.32
CA PHE A 79 -7.26 30.81 -4.56
C PHE A 79 -8.73 31.10 -4.90
N PHE A 80 -9.42 30.13 -5.51
CA PHE A 80 -10.87 30.13 -5.71
C PHE A 80 -11.46 28.74 -5.44
N GLY A 81 -12.57 28.68 -4.71
CA GLY A 81 -13.30 27.45 -4.39
C GLY A 81 -13.01 26.90 -2.99
N LYS A 82 -13.50 25.68 -2.72
CA LYS A 82 -13.32 25.02 -1.42
C LYS A 82 -11.90 24.46 -1.29
N ASP A 83 -11.34 24.58 -0.09
CA ASP A 83 -10.11 23.92 0.30
C ASP A 83 -10.23 22.40 0.09
N LYS A 84 -9.12 21.79 -0.30
CA LYS A 84 -9.02 20.34 -0.45
C LYS A 84 -8.22 19.77 0.70
N GLU A 85 -8.81 18.82 1.40
CA GLU A 85 -8.11 18.02 2.39
C GLU A 85 -7.71 16.68 1.80
N TYR A 86 -6.51 16.21 2.15
CA TYR A 86 -6.02 14.90 1.74
C TYR A 86 -5.05 14.34 2.79
N GLN A 87 -4.95 13.02 2.87
CA GLN A 87 -4.04 12.33 3.79
C GLN A 87 -2.64 12.22 3.20
N LYS A 88 -1.64 12.48 4.05
CA LYS A 88 -0.22 12.30 3.72
C LYS A 88 0.58 11.78 4.91
N GLY A 89 1.35 10.73 4.68
CA GLY A 89 2.28 10.07 5.59
C GLY A 89 3.43 9.43 4.82
N LEU A 90 4.15 8.52 5.46
CA LEU A 90 5.27 7.77 4.91
C LEU A 90 4.81 6.75 3.88
N LEU A 91 3.67 6.10 4.13
CA LEU A 91 3.11 5.04 3.30
C LEU A 91 1.87 5.51 2.52
N THR A 92 1.48 6.79 2.64
CA THR A 92 0.28 7.33 1.99
C THR A 92 0.54 8.74 1.48
N ASP A 93 0.19 9.02 0.23
CA ASP A 93 0.04 10.40 -0.27
C ASP A 93 -1.11 10.39 -1.28
N GLU A 94 -2.32 10.70 -0.79
CA GLU A 94 -3.55 10.65 -1.59
C GLU A 94 -3.48 11.59 -2.81
N LYS A 95 -2.79 12.72 -2.68
CA LYS A 95 -2.61 13.68 -3.77
C LYS A 95 -1.77 13.06 -4.87
N ALA A 96 -0.68 12.37 -4.51
CA ALA A 96 0.19 11.63 -5.43
C ALA A 96 -0.40 10.28 -5.89
N GLY A 97 -1.54 9.87 -5.34
CA GLY A 97 -2.12 8.54 -5.58
C GLY A 97 -1.28 7.40 -5.01
N TYR A 98 -0.36 7.70 -4.09
CA TYR A 98 0.57 6.73 -3.52
C TYR A 98 -0.04 6.08 -2.28
N ASN A 99 -0.05 4.74 -2.26
CA ASN A 99 -0.44 3.94 -1.11
C ASN A 99 0.47 2.72 -1.02
N SER A 100 1.09 2.53 0.14
CA SER A 100 1.89 1.36 0.47
C SER A 100 1.45 0.78 1.80
N TYR A 101 1.77 -0.48 2.01
CA TYR A 101 1.42 -1.24 3.20
C TYR A 101 2.68 -1.96 3.68
N TYR A 102 2.99 -1.79 4.96
CA TYR A 102 4.09 -2.46 5.62
C TYR A 102 3.53 -3.58 6.49
N VAL A 103 3.99 -4.81 6.23
CA VAL A 103 3.42 -6.03 6.81
C VAL A 103 4.54 -6.89 7.36
N THR A 104 4.32 -7.52 8.50
CA THR A 104 5.31 -8.36 9.19
C THR A 104 4.74 -9.75 9.49
N ASP A 105 5.61 -10.72 9.73
CA ASP A 105 5.23 -12.07 10.20
C ASP A 105 5.03 -12.15 11.72
N THR A 106 5.36 -11.09 12.44
CA THR A 106 5.13 -10.89 13.88
C THR A 106 4.19 -9.71 14.13
N PRO A 107 3.45 -9.67 15.25
CA PRO A 107 2.57 -8.55 15.59
C PRO A 107 3.30 -7.20 15.69
N THR A 108 4.53 -7.22 16.18
CA THR A 108 5.39 -6.04 16.32
C THR A 108 6.77 -6.36 15.80
N LEU A 109 7.37 -5.42 15.05
CA LEU A 109 8.73 -5.53 14.56
C LEU A 109 9.74 -5.65 15.72
N ASN A 110 10.41 -6.80 15.78
CA ASN A 110 11.37 -7.20 16.83
C ASN A 110 12.36 -8.28 16.31
N THR A 111 13.28 -8.74 17.15
CA THR A 111 14.30 -9.76 16.81
C THR A 111 13.75 -11.13 16.38
N ASP A 112 12.49 -11.42 16.71
CA ASP A 112 11.82 -12.66 16.30
C ASP A 112 11.24 -12.56 14.89
N THR A 113 11.12 -11.35 14.34
CA THR A 113 10.63 -11.09 12.98
C THR A 113 11.58 -11.69 11.97
N LYS A 114 11.08 -12.56 11.08
CA LYS A 114 11.91 -13.20 10.03
C LYS A 114 11.59 -12.66 8.65
N HIS A 115 10.34 -12.25 8.44
CA HIS A 115 9.87 -11.75 7.17
C HIS A 115 9.10 -10.44 7.33
N THR A 116 9.48 -9.48 6.50
CA THR A 116 8.76 -8.22 6.33
C THR A 116 8.42 -8.06 4.86
N TYR A 117 7.27 -7.45 4.60
CA TYR A 117 6.73 -7.25 3.27
C TYR A 117 6.37 -5.78 3.10
N PHE A 118 6.79 -5.22 1.98
CA PHE A 118 6.45 -3.87 1.58
C PHE A 118 5.64 -3.95 0.29
N THR A 119 4.34 -3.64 0.38
CA THR A 119 3.43 -3.74 -0.75
C THR A 119 3.00 -2.35 -1.18
N THR A 120 3.38 -1.95 -2.38
CA THR A 120 2.92 -0.68 -2.99
C THR A 120 1.77 -0.96 -3.93
N ARG A 121 0.65 -0.25 -3.73
CA ARG A 121 -0.47 -0.26 -4.67
C ARG A 121 -0.05 0.44 -5.96
N GLY A 122 -0.31 -0.19 -7.09
CA GLY A 122 -0.14 0.43 -8.41
C GLY A 122 -1.32 1.33 -8.77
N SER A 123 -1.26 1.90 -9.97
CA SER A 123 -2.34 2.72 -10.52
C SER A 123 -3.64 1.92 -10.70
N ASP A 124 -4.78 2.54 -10.40
CA ASP A 124 -6.12 1.93 -10.51
C ASP A 124 -6.66 1.86 -11.96
N GLY A 125 -5.88 2.31 -12.94
CA GLY A 125 -6.21 2.23 -14.35
C GLY A 125 -5.65 3.39 -15.18
N ALA A 126 -5.74 3.26 -16.50
CA ALA A 126 -5.49 4.36 -17.42
C ALA A 126 -6.77 5.19 -17.56
N SER A 127 -6.86 6.29 -16.80
CA SER A 127 -7.94 7.26 -16.95
C SER A 127 -7.39 8.52 -17.59
N ALA A 128 -7.30 8.55 -18.93
CA ALA A 128 -7.37 9.83 -19.63
C ALA A 128 -8.80 10.34 -19.49
N ASP A 129 -9.16 10.90 -18.33
CA ASP A 129 -10.47 11.50 -18.13
C ASP A 129 -10.51 12.81 -18.94
N ILE A 130 -10.72 12.69 -20.25
CA ILE A 130 -10.67 13.78 -21.24
C ILE A 130 -11.63 14.92 -20.83
N LYS A 131 -12.66 14.63 -20.03
CA LYS A 131 -13.63 15.59 -19.50
C LYS A 131 -13.09 16.46 -18.37
N LYS A 132 -12.03 16.03 -17.67
CA LYS A 132 -11.44 16.75 -16.53
C LYS A 132 -10.26 17.66 -16.89
N GLY A 133 -9.81 17.61 -18.15
CA GLY A 133 -8.65 18.36 -18.64
C GLY A 133 -7.35 17.99 -17.91
N TRP A 134 -6.23 18.61 -18.32
CA TRP A 134 -4.89 18.38 -17.74
C TRP A 134 -4.83 18.57 -16.20
N ALA A 135 -5.78 19.31 -15.62
CA ALA A 135 -5.81 19.69 -14.21
C ALA A 135 -6.70 18.81 -13.31
N GLY A 136 -7.41 17.81 -13.84
CA GLY A 136 -8.35 17.01 -13.07
C GLY A 136 -8.08 15.51 -13.04
N ASN A 137 -6.99 15.06 -13.64
CA ASN A 137 -6.51 13.69 -13.43
C ASN A 137 -5.94 13.58 -12.01
N ASN A 138 -6.37 12.56 -11.27
CA ASN A 138 -5.64 12.19 -10.06
C ASN A 138 -4.23 11.74 -10.48
N LEU A 139 -3.22 11.94 -9.63
CA LEU A 139 -1.88 11.38 -9.90
C LEU A 139 -1.86 9.84 -9.78
N ASN A 140 -3.02 9.24 -9.45
CA ASN A 140 -3.23 7.80 -9.47
C ASN A 140 -3.53 7.26 -10.89
N ASP A 141 -3.65 8.12 -11.89
CA ASP A 141 -3.86 7.77 -13.31
C ASP A 141 -2.56 7.27 -13.95
N TRP A 142 -2.65 6.13 -14.66
CA TRP A 142 -1.53 5.51 -15.38
C TRP A 142 -0.82 6.50 -16.32
N VAL A 143 -1.54 7.45 -16.95
CA VAL A 143 -0.90 8.40 -17.88
C VAL A 143 0.07 9.32 -17.15
N ASN A 144 -0.34 9.90 -16.02
CA ASN A 144 0.51 10.83 -15.27
C ASN A 144 1.55 10.12 -14.38
N ASN A 145 1.27 8.87 -14.00
CA ASN A 145 2.10 8.10 -13.10
C ASN A 145 3.09 7.21 -13.87
N ASN A 146 2.63 6.48 -14.87
CA ASN A 146 3.36 5.38 -15.48
C ASN A 146 3.77 5.63 -16.94
N ALA A 147 3.13 6.56 -17.67
CA ALA A 147 3.53 6.84 -19.07
C ALA A 147 4.92 7.47 -19.16
N ALA A 148 5.31 8.31 -18.21
CA ALA A 148 6.67 8.87 -18.16
C ALA A 148 7.75 7.78 -18.05
N PHE A 149 7.47 6.70 -17.34
CA PHE A 149 8.34 5.53 -17.27
C PHE A 149 8.27 4.68 -18.55
N ALA A 150 7.07 4.37 -19.02
CA ALA A 150 6.86 3.49 -20.17
C ALA A 150 7.34 4.08 -21.52
N VAL A 151 7.28 5.41 -21.67
CA VAL A 151 7.62 6.11 -22.92
C VAL A 151 8.96 6.85 -22.82
N GLY A 152 9.32 7.35 -21.63
CA GLY A 152 10.45 8.27 -21.46
C GLY A 152 11.55 7.81 -20.49
N HIS A 153 11.49 6.58 -19.95
CA HIS A 153 12.40 6.08 -18.91
C HIS A 153 12.49 6.99 -17.66
N GLY A 154 11.46 7.81 -17.44
CA GLY A 154 11.41 8.79 -16.35
C GLY A 154 11.11 8.14 -15.00
N TYR A 155 11.62 8.74 -13.94
CA TYR A 155 11.39 8.28 -12.58
C TYR A 155 9.98 8.68 -12.10
N ILE A 156 9.17 7.68 -11.78
CA ILE A 156 7.76 7.85 -11.39
C ILE A 156 7.66 8.59 -10.04
N PRO A 157 6.78 9.61 -9.87
CA PRO A 157 6.60 10.29 -8.60
C PRO A 157 6.30 9.34 -7.42
N GLN A 158 5.43 8.35 -7.62
CA GLN A 158 5.12 7.32 -6.62
C GLN A 158 6.34 6.44 -6.28
N ALA A 159 7.23 6.18 -7.24
CA ALA A 159 8.46 5.44 -6.97
C ALA A 159 9.38 6.22 -6.01
N LYS A 160 9.42 7.56 -6.06
CA LYS A 160 10.25 8.36 -5.14
C LYS A 160 9.76 8.20 -3.70
N LEU A 161 8.44 8.28 -3.54
CA LEU A 161 7.77 8.10 -2.25
C LEU A 161 7.96 6.68 -1.72
N ALA A 162 7.80 5.66 -2.58
CA ALA A 162 8.04 4.27 -2.22
C ALA A 162 9.50 4.04 -1.80
N THR A 163 10.48 4.59 -2.52
CA THR A 163 11.90 4.46 -2.18
C THR A 163 12.23 5.13 -0.85
N GLU A 164 11.72 6.32 -0.58
CA GLU A 164 11.90 6.98 0.71
C GLU A 164 11.30 6.15 1.85
N ALA A 165 10.09 5.64 1.66
CA ALA A 165 9.42 4.78 2.63
C ALA A 165 10.20 3.49 2.91
N MET A 166 10.70 2.82 1.86
CA MET A 166 11.51 1.62 2.00
C MET A 166 12.80 1.90 2.77
N HIS A 167 13.50 2.99 2.48
CA HIS A 167 14.71 3.36 3.22
C HIS A 167 14.42 3.55 4.71
N GLN A 168 13.35 4.26 5.06
CA GLN A 168 12.97 4.47 6.46
C GLN A 168 12.58 3.15 7.15
N LYS A 169 11.84 2.27 6.47
CA LYS A 169 11.46 0.96 7.02
C LYS A 169 12.65 0.01 7.17
N ILE A 170 13.62 0.05 6.26
CA ILE A 170 14.88 -0.69 6.40
C ILE A 170 15.68 -0.21 7.62
N GLU A 171 15.73 1.10 7.85
CA GLU A 171 16.42 1.65 9.03
C GLU A 171 15.68 1.29 10.33
N GLU A 172 14.35 1.33 10.32
CA GLU A 172 13.53 0.85 11.44
C GLU A 172 13.79 -0.64 11.74
N MET A 173 13.91 -1.48 10.70
CA MET A 173 14.27 -2.89 10.87
C MET A 173 15.64 -3.04 11.51
N ARG A 174 16.67 -2.36 11.00
CA ARG A 174 18.05 -2.45 11.54
C ARG A 174 18.17 -2.08 13.02
N THR A 175 17.25 -1.28 13.52
CA THR A 175 17.26 -0.81 14.91
C THR A 175 16.42 -1.69 15.84
N LYS A 176 15.43 -2.42 15.32
CA LYS A 176 14.47 -3.18 16.13
C LYS A 176 14.52 -4.70 15.95
N ALA A 177 14.98 -5.20 14.80
CA ALA A 177 15.00 -6.61 14.41
C ALA A 177 16.43 -7.08 14.12
#